data_AF-A0A533TVU1-F1
#
_entry.id   AF-A0A533TVU1-F1
#
_cell.length_a   1.000
_cell.length_b   1.000
_cell.length_c   1.000
_cell.angle_alpha   90.00
_cell.angle_beta   90.00
_cell.angle_gamma   90.00
#
_symmetry.space_group_name_H-M   'P 1'
#
loop_
_entity.id
_entity.type
_entity.pdbx_description
1 polymer ?
#
loop_
_entity_poly.entity_id
_entity_poly.type
_entity_poly.pdbx_seq_one_letter_code
_entity_poly.pdbx_strand_id
1 'polypeptide(L)'
;MEKTFTKRAGMAHSGDSSMNHNPDALLVLPWLRVQNANCISSPLTWGFPAISAILGFVHALERKIKSRYSDLNFSGVAVICHRFDPQIFSPGIRDNVFCLTRNPLNEKGESPSFAEEGRAHITISLLIKMESDAYYELNPSQREELAQDILKTSQGLRFAGGSFLSPYTKKSKARLSDWDVTGDSLKAELRRLLPGFLLTSREDLLIDRTIELQKVNPEATFLDALLDLSSLNYEPISTESDAEVVEWHIRKKPGWIVPIPVGYRSISKCYDAGEVINARDTEYPFSFVECIYSLGQWISPHRLTDTRKIFWKYDADVEKGIYRCISS
;
A
#
# COMPACT_ATOMS: atom_id res chain seq x y z
N MET A 1 3.70 -25.65 -58.78
CA MET A 1 2.60 -25.89 -57.82
C MET A 1 3.24 -26.10 -56.46
N GLU A 2 3.57 -24.99 -55.79
CA GLU A 2 2.72 -24.28 -54.82
C GLU A 2 2.48 -25.06 -53.53
N LYS A 3 3.11 -24.51 -52.47
CA LYS A 3 2.64 -24.37 -51.07
C LYS A 3 2.52 -25.70 -50.30
N THR A 4 3.01 -25.82 -49.07
CA THR A 4 2.81 -24.87 -47.97
C THR A 4 3.82 -25.15 -46.85
N PHE A 5 4.59 -24.13 -46.45
CA PHE A 5 5.32 -24.10 -45.19
C PHE A 5 4.33 -23.79 -44.07
N THR A 6 4.06 -24.75 -43.19
CA THR A 6 3.33 -24.50 -41.94
C THR A 6 4.33 -24.14 -40.85
N LYS A 7 4.45 -22.83 -40.57
CA LYS A 7 5.06 -22.29 -39.35
C LYS A 7 4.32 -22.85 -38.14
N ARG A 8 4.94 -23.77 -37.39
CA ARG A 8 4.63 -23.96 -35.96
C ARG A 8 5.30 -22.81 -35.22
N ALA A 9 4.54 -21.77 -34.90
CA ALA A 9 4.96 -20.77 -33.93
C ALA A 9 4.99 -21.46 -32.55
N GLY A 10 6.20 -21.66 -32.02
CA GLY A 10 6.38 -21.96 -30.62
C GLY A 10 5.91 -20.77 -29.80
N MET A 11 4.84 -20.95 -29.02
CA MET A 11 4.56 -20.05 -27.91
C MET A 11 5.63 -20.33 -26.86
N ALA A 12 6.53 -19.36 -26.71
CA ALA A 12 7.54 -19.36 -25.67
C ALA A 12 6.82 -19.36 -24.31
N HIS A 13 6.91 -20.48 -23.61
CA HIS A 13 6.87 -20.48 -22.16
C HIS A 13 8.11 -19.75 -21.66
N SER A 14 7.98 -18.45 -21.37
CA SER A 14 8.85 -17.77 -20.42
C SER A 14 8.04 -17.53 -19.15
N GLY A 15 7.92 -18.59 -18.36
CA GLY A 15 7.84 -18.40 -16.92
C GLY A 15 9.17 -17.81 -16.51
N ASP A 16 9.24 -16.48 -16.50
CA ASP A 16 10.36 -15.77 -15.90
C ASP A 16 10.21 -15.95 -14.39
N SER A 17 10.74 -17.06 -13.90
CA SER A 17 11.12 -17.19 -12.51
C SER A 17 12.05 -16.02 -12.24
N SER A 18 11.52 -14.96 -11.64
CA SER A 18 12.27 -13.77 -11.27
C SER A 18 13.55 -14.21 -10.56
N MET A 19 14.68 -14.18 -11.28
CA MET A 19 15.99 -14.24 -10.67
C MET A 19 15.96 -13.13 -9.63
N ASN A 20 16.04 -13.49 -8.35
CA ASN A 20 16.08 -12.53 -7.25
C ASN A 20 17.39 -11.75 -7.37
N HIS A 21 17.43 -10.76 -8.27
CA HIS A 21 18.48 -9.78 -8.28
C HIS A 21 18.31 -8.99 -6.99
N ASN A 22 19.38 -8.89 -6.20
CA ASN A 22 19.37 -7.93 -5.11
C ASN A 22 19.25 -6.54 -5.73
N PRO A 23 18.44 -5.63 -5.16
CA PRO A 23 18.37 -4.27 -5.65
C PRO A 23 19.74 -3.60 -5.49
N ASP A 24 20.05 -2.64 -6.36
CA ASP A 24 21.35 -1.97 -6.38
C ASP A 24 21.42 -0.84 -5.34
N ALA A 25 20.28 -0.18 -5.10
CA ALA A 25 20.20 0.96 -4.19
C ALA A 25 18.89 1.02 -3.38
N LEU A 26 18.97 1.76 -2.27
CA LEU A 26 17.84 2.21 -1.47
C LEU A 26 17.64 3.71 -1.68
N LEU A 27 16.54 4.07 -2.34
CA LEU A 27 16.08 5.45 -2.45
C LEU A 27 15.20 5.79 -1.25
N VAL A 28 15.48 6.90 -0.58
CA VAL A 28 14.66 7.42 0.52
C VAL A 28 14.09 8.77 0.10
N LEU A 29 12.75 8.88 0.11
CA LEU A 29 12.00 10.11 -0.08
C LEU A 29 11.38 10.52 1.26
N PRO A 30 12.03 11.42 2.03
CA PRO A 30 11.66 11.63 3.41
C PRO A 30 10.68 12.80 3.59
N TRP A 31 9.78 12.67 4.58
CA TRP A 31 8.89 13.73 5.06
C TRP A 31 8.03 14.40 3.98
N LEU A 32 7.57 13.61 3.01
CA LEU A 32 6.66 14.05 1.97
C LEU A 32 5.31 14.42 2.59
N ARG A 33 4.93 15.70 2.43
CA ARG A 33 3.66 16.22 2.91
C ARG A 33 2.63 16.17 1.80
N VAL A 34 1.51 15.52 2.04
CA VAL A 34 0.40 15.41 1.08
C VAL A 34 -0.84 16.04 1.67
N GLN A 35 -1.47 16.92 0.90
CA GLN A 35 -2.72 17.57 1.23
C GLN A 35 -3.89 16.87 0.53
N ASN A 36 -4.99 16.63 1.25
CA ASN A 36 -6.23 16.05 0.72
C ASN A 36 -6.02 14.67 0.06
N ALA A 37 -5.23 13.80 0.70
CA ALA A 37 -5.17 12.39 0.32
C ALA A 37 -6.50 11.71 0.67
N ASN A 38 -6.95 10.78 -0.17
CA ASN A 38 -8.14 9.98 0.07
C ASN A 38 -7.95 9.14 1.35
N CYS A 39 -8.90 9.22 2.28
CA CYS A 39 -8.91 8.43 3.51
C CYS A 39 -10.00 7.34 3.55
N ILE A 40 -10.77 7.17 2.48
CA ILE A 40 -11.62 5.99 2.27
C ILE A 40 -10.78 4.99 1.49
N SER A 41 -10.13 4.05 2.19
CA SER A 41 -9.18 3.11 1.57
C SER A 41 -9.89 1.95 0.88
N SER A 42 -11.08 1.57 1.34
CA SER A 42 -11.95 0.58 0.69
C SER A 42 -13.39 0.71 1.22
N PRO A 43 -14.36 -0.07 0.70
CA PRO A 43 -15.73 -0.07 1.22
C PRO A 43 -15.87 -0.36 2.73
N LEU A 44 -14.98 -1.15 3.32
CA LEU A 44 -15.02 -1.55 4.73
C LEU A 44 -13.98 -0.86 5.61
N THR A 45 -13.06 -0.08 5.04
CA THR A 45 -11.95 0.52 5.78
C THR A 45 -11.78 1.99 5.44
N TRP A 46 -11.62 2.80 6.49
CA TRP A 46 -11.24 4.20 6.39
C TRP A 46 -10.00 4.48 7.26
N GLY A 47 -9.32 5.58 6.98
CA GLY A 47 -8.07 5.97 7.63
C GLY A 47 -6.94 6.14 6.63
N PHE A 48 -5.84 5.41 6.81
CA PHE A 48 -4.68 5.52 5.94
C PHE A 48 -5.00 4.99 4.52
N PRO A 49 -4.46 5.60 3.44
CA PRO A 49 -4.70 5.16 2.06
C PRO A 49 -4.33 3.69 1.82
N ALA A 50 -4.98 3.06 0.84
CA ALA A 50 -4.72 1.68 0.43
C ALA A 50 -3.27 1.47 -0.04
N ILE A 51 -2.73 0.27 0.16
CA ILE A 51 -1.39 -0.10 -0.32
C ILE A 51 -1.27 0.05 -1.84
N SER A 52 -2.35 -0.26 -2.57
CA SER A 52 -2.42 -0.10 -4.03
C SER A 52 -2.18 1.35 -4.48
N ALA A 53 -2.58 2.34 -3.70
CA ALA A 53 -2.32 3.75 -4.00
C ALA A 53 -0.84 4.12 -3.83
N ILE A 54 -0.15 3.48 -2.88
CA ILE A 54 1.29 3.68 -2.64
C ILE A 54 2.09 3.09 -3.79
N LEU A 55 1.82 1.84 -4.14
CA LEU A 55 2.49 1.17 -5.25
C LEU A 55 2.16 1.85 -6.58
N GLY A 56 0.92 2.29 -6.79
CA GLY A 56 0.51 3.01 -7.99
C GLY A 56 1.21 4.34 -8.15
N PHE A 57 1.47 5.03 -7.03
CA PHE A 57 2.28 6.25 -7.03
C PHE A 57 3.74 5.96 -7.42
N VAL A 58 4.36 4.94 -6.83
CA VAL A 58 5.75 4.55 -7.16
C VAL A 58 5.88 4.13 -8.62
N HIS A 59 4.91 3.37 -9.14
CA HIS A 59 4.89 2.98 -10.55
C HIS A 59 4.69 4.18 -11.49
N ALA A 60 3.83 5.15 -11.13
CA ALA A 60 3.68 6.38 -11.90
C ALA A 60 4.96 7.23 -11.90
N LEU A 61 5.69 7.24 -10.76
CA LEU A 61 6.98 7.90 -10.62
C LEU A 61 8.04 7.24 -11.50
N GLU A 62 8.14 5.90 -11.45
CA GLU A 62 9.01 5.09 -12.29
C GLU A 62 8.82 5.43 -13.78
N ARG A 63 7.57 5.39 -14.26
CA ARG A 63 7.24 5.70 -15.67
C ARG A 63 7.68 7.10 -16.09
N LYS A 64 7.59 8.09 -15.21
CA LYS A 64 8.02 9.48 -15.49
C LYS A 64 9.54 9.65 -15.46
N ILE A 65 10.25 8.83 -14.69
CA ILE A 65 11.71 8.87 -14.58
C ILE A 65 12.35 8.10 -15.72
N LYS A 66 11.73 7.00 -16.17
CA LYS A 66 12.20 6.16 -17.29
C LYS A 66 12.42 6.92 -18.60
N SER A 67 11.73 8.05 -18.81
CA SER A 67 11.99 8.90 -19.97
C SER A 67 13.36 9.59 -19.94
N ARG A 68 14.00 9.66 -18.76
CA ARG A 68 15.32 10.26 -18.53
C ARG A 68 16.38 9.22 -18.15
N TYR A 69 15.98 8.18 -17.43
CA TYR A 69 16.85 7.09 -16.97
C TYR A 69 16.20 5.76 -17.36
N SER A 70 16.51 5.27 -18.56
CA SER A 70 15.79 4.14 -19.18
C SER A 70 16.01 2.79 -18.49
N ASP A 71 17.12 2.64 -17.76
CA ASP A 71 17.53 1.43 -17.05
C ASP A 71 16.96 1.32 -15.63
N LEU A 72 16.37 2.39 -15.11
CA LEU A 72 15.95 2.48 -13.72
C LEU A 72 14.60 1.80 -13.48
N ASN A 73 14.58 0.83 -12.57
CA ASN A 73 13.39 0.10 -12.13
C ASN A 73 13.17 0.23 -10.62
N PHE A 74 11.90 0.18 -10.19
CA PHE A 74 11.53 0.16 -8.77
C PHE A 74 10.84 -1.15 -8.41
N SER A 75 11.49 -1.97 -7.57
CA SER A 75 11.02 -3.34 -7.28
C SER A 75 10.21 -3.47 -5.99
N GLY A 76 10.23 -2.47 -5.11
CA GLY A 76 9.41 -2.49 -3.91
C GLY A 76 9.46 -1.21 -3.10
N VAL A 77 8.44 -1.01 -2.26
CA VAL A 77 8.28 0.21 -1.45
C VAL A 77 7.90 -0.10 -0.01
N ALA A 78 8.58 0.54 0.93
CA ALA A 78 8.17 0.59 2.33
C ALA A 78 7.64 1.99 2.65
N VAL A 79 6.57 2.06 3.45
CA VAL A 79 5.92 3.32 3.82
C VAL A 79 6.01 3.57 5.32
N ILE A 80 6.46 4.77 5.67
CA ILE A 80 6.44 5.27 7.04
C ILE A 80 5.46 6.43 7.11
N CYS A 81 4.51 6.36 8.03
CA CYS A 81 3.62 7.46 8.34
C CYS A 81 4.16 8.22 9.57
N HIS A 82 4.47 9.50 9.41
CA HIS A 82 4.90 10.38 10.50
C HIS A 82 3.75 11.12 11.14
N ARG A 83 2.76 11.51 10.32
CA ARG A 83 1.57 12.22 10.76
C ARG A 83 0.41 11.85 9.84
N PHE A 84 -0.73 11.58 10.46
CA PHE A 84 -2.00 11.35 9.77
C PHE A 84 -3.05 12.23 10.45
N ASP A 85 -3.71 13.09 9.67
CA ASP A 85 -4.64 14.10 10.16
C ASP A 85 -5.90 14.06 9.28
N PRO A 86 -6.88 13.19 9.61
CA PRO A 86 -8.10 13.04 8.83
C PRO A 86 -9.04 14.23 9.06
N GLN A 87 -9.67 14.71 7.99
CA GLN A 87 -10.67 15.77 8.06
C GLN A 87 -12.02 15.17 8.49
N ILE A 88 -12.13 14.92 9.79
CA ILE A 88 -13.32 14.37 10.43
C ILE A 88 -13.89 15.32 11.47
N PHE A 89 -15.18 15.18 11.71
CA PHE A 89 -15.89 15.85 12.78
C PHE A 89 -16.58 14.80 13.65
N SER A 90 -16.43 14.92 14.97
CA SER A 90 -17.17 14.10 15.93
C SER A 90 -18.36 14.90 16.45
N PRO A 91 -19.60 14.50 16.17
CA PRO A 91 -20.78 15.18 16.69
C PRO A 91 -21.06 14.88 18.18
N GLY A 92 -20.18 14.13 18.87
CA GLY A 92 -20.32 13.78 20.29
C GLY A 92 -20.03 12.30 20.56
N ILE A 93 -20.97 11.60 21.21
CA ILE A 93 -20.81 10.22 21.74
C ILE A 93 -20.80 9.13 20.63
N ARG A 94 -20.78 9.50 19.35
CA ARG A 94 -20.95 8.57 18.22
C ARG A 94 -19.77 8.56 17.26
N ASP A 95 -19.94 7.78 16.20
CA ASP A 95 -19.05 7.69 15.05
C ASP A 95 -18.66 9.07 14.48
N ASN A 96 -17.44 9.12 13.98
CA ASN A 96 -16.93 10.30 13.28
C ASN A 96 -17.54 10.38 11.87
N VAL A 97 -17.81 11.59 11.41
CA VAL A 97 -18.26 11.88 10.04
C VAL A 97 -17.20 12.65 9.27
N PHE A 98 -17.17 12.53 7.95
CA PHE A 98 -16.22 13.25 7.11
C PHE A 98 -16.62 14.71 6.91
N CYS A 99 -15.63 15.60 6.96
CA CYS A 99 -15.81 16.99 6.56
C CYS A 99 -15.81 17.08 5.02
N LEU A 100 -16.96 17.39 4.44
CA LEU A 100 -17.14 17.46 2.99
C LEU A 100 -16.80 18.86 2.43
N THR A 101 -16.65 18.92 1.10
CA THR A 101 -16.54 20.19 0.37
C THR A 101 -17.79 20.51 -0.41
N ARG A 102 -18.07 21.80 -0.57
CA ARG A 102 -19.17 22.27 -1.40
C ARG A 102 -18.79 22.16 -2.87
N ASN A 103 -19.53 21.33 -3.61
CA ASN A 103 -19.41 21.24 -5.06
C ASN A 103 -20.16 22.41 -5.74
N PRO A 104 -19.77 22.78 -6.97
CA PRO A 104 -20.51 23.75 -7.77
C PRO A 104 -21.99 23.37 -7.92
N LEU A 105 -22.84 24.38 -8.10
CA LEU A 105 -24.27 24.17 -8.38
C LEU A 105 -24.44 23.49 -9.75
N ASN A 106 -25.54 22.76 -9.92
CA ASN A 106 -25.89 22.16 -11.21
C ASN A 106 -26.35 23.23 -12.23
N GLU A 107 -26.65 22.82 -13.46
CA GLU A 107 -27.14 23.70 -14.54
C GLU A 107 -28.43 24.46 -14.17
N LYS A 108 -29.21 23.97 -13.21
CA LYS A 108 -30.45 24.59 -12.71
C LYS A 108 -30.21 25.53 -11.52
N GLY A 109 -28.97 25.68 -11.06
CA GLY A 109 -28.63 26.47 -9.88
C GLY A 109 -28.92 25.78 -8.54
N GLU A 110 -29.17 24.48 -8.54
CA GLU A 110 -29.47 23.67 -7.36
C GLU A 110 -28.20 22.96 -6.86
N SER A 111 -28.18 22.64 -5.57
CA SER A 111 -27.09 21.83 -4.99
C SER A 111 -27.11 20.42 -5.56
N PRO A 112 -25.98 19.89 -6.07
CA PRO A 112 -25.91 18.50 -6.53
C PRO A 112 -26.03 17.53 -5.36
N SER A 113 -26.33 16.26 -5.67
CA SER A 113 -26.29 15.18 -4.67
C SER A 113 -24.92 15.10 -3.99
N PHE A 114 -24.93 14.88 -2.68
CA PHE A 114 -23.71 14.74 -1.90
C PHE A 114 -23.06 13.39 -2.20
N ALA A 115 -21.80 13.43 -2.65
CA ALA A 115 -20.93 12.27 -2.68
C ALA A 115 -19.92 12.44 -1.53
N GLU A 116 -19.92 11.51 -0.58
CA GLU A 116 -18.99 11.55 0.54
C GLU A 116 -17.58 11.17 0.07
N GLU A 117 -16.63 12.08 0.29
CA GLU A 117 -15.21 11.83 0.05
C GLU A 117 -14.43 12.10 1.34
N GLY A 118 -13.80 11.05 1.88
CA GLY A 118 -12.91 11.21 3.02
C GLY A 118 -11.57 11.78 2.60
N ARG A 119 -11.11 12.84 3.29
CA ARG A 119 -9.82 13.49 3.03
C ARG A 119 -8.94 13.51 4.28
N ALA A 120 -7.63 13.42 4.09
CA ALA A 120 -6.65 13.56 5.16
C ALA A 120 -5.42 14.36 4.70
N HIS A 121 -4.79 15.04 5.65
CA HIS A 121 -3.43 15.54 5.51
C HIS A 121 -2.46 14.52 6.08
N ILE A 122 -1.46 14.13 5.29
CA ILE A 122 -0.52 13.08 5.69
C ILE A 122 0.92 13.54 5.48
N THR A 123 1.80 13.09 6.36
CA THR A 123 3.25 13.22 6.19
C THR A 123 3.84 11.82 6.17
N ILE A 124 4.41 11.42 5.05
CA ILE A 124 4.95 10.08 4.84
C ILE A 124 6.42 10.12 4.41
N SER A 125 7.15 9.04 4.68
CA SER A 125 8.41 8.76 4.00
C SER A 125 8.28 7.46 3.23
N LEU A 126 8.88 7.43 2.04
CA LEU A 126 8.94 6.24 1.20
C LEU A 126 10.38 5.76 1.13
N LEU A 127 10.57 4.46 1.32
CA LEU A 127 11.82 3.77 1.03
C LEU A 127 11.57 2.87 -0.17
N ILE A 128 12.30 3.07 -1.26
CA ILE A 128 12.08 2.41 -2.53
C ILE A 128 13.34 1.61 -2.88
N LYS A 129 13.16 0.32 -3.18
CA LYS A 129 14.21 -0.51 -3.78
C LYS A 129 14.38 -0.11 -5.22
N MET A 130 15.60 0.22 -5.61
CA MET A 130 15.94 0.69 -6.94
C MET A 130 16.95 -0.27 -7.58
N GLU A 131 16.71 -0.59 -8.84
CA GLU A 131 17.57 -1.40 -9.70
C GLU A 131 17.97 -0.56 -10.91
N SER A 132 19.26 -0.53 -11.23
CA SER A 132 19.83 0.22 -12.35
C SER A 132 21.26 -0.24 -12.61
N ASP A 133 21.52 -0.72 -13.83
CA ASP A 133 22.84 -1.18 -14.25
C ASP A 133 23.88 -0.05 -14.16
N ALA A 134 23.48 1.20 -14.47
CA ALA A 134 24.36 2.35 -14.45
C ALA A 134 24.63 2.91 -13.03
N TYR A 135 23.91 2.45 -11.99
CA TYR A 135 23.97 3.05 -10.65
C TYR A 135 25.39 3.06 -10.06
N TYR A 136 26.13 1.95 -10.21
CA TYR A 136 27.48 1.82 -9.66
C TYR A 136 28.52 2.65 -10.41
N GLU A 137 28.24 3.05 -11.66
CA GLU A 137 29.09 3.92 -12.46
C GLU A 137 28.96 5.40 -12.06
N LEU A 138 27.89 5.76 -11.34
CA LEU A 138 27.64 7.14 -10.92
C LEU A 138 28.54 7.56 -9.76
N ASN A 139 29.15 8.73 -9.91
CA ASN A 139 29.89 9.40 -8.83
C ASN A 139 28.92 9.90 -7.74
N PRO A 140 29.40 10.15 -6.50
CA PRO A 140 28.54 10.61 -5.40
C PRO A 140 27.70 11.85 -5.71
N SER A 141 28.24 12.82 -6.46
CA SER A 141 27.50 14.02 -6.89
C SER A 141 26.37 13.70 -7.87
N GLN A 142 26.57 12.75 -8.78
CA GLN A 142 25.56 12.32 -9.75
C GLN A 142 24.44 11.52 -9.05
N ARG A 143 24.79 10.72 -8.03
CA ARG A 143 23.78 10.02 -7.21
C ARG A 143 22.88 10.98 -6.43
N GLU A 144 23.45 12.06 -5.89
CA GLU A 144 22.66 13.12 -5.24
C GLU A 144 21.77 13.85 -6.26
N GLU A 145 22.28 14.17 -7.45
CA GLU A 145 21.49 14.79 -8.52
C GLU A 145 20.31 13.91 -8.95
N LEU A 146 20.56 12.61 -9.16
CA LEU A 146 19.52 11.63 -9.44
C LEU A 146 18.46 11.61 -8.33
N ALA A 147 18.87 11.51 -7.07
CA ALA A 147 17.93 11.52 -5.93
C ALA A 147 17.06 12.78 -5.89
N GLN A 148 17.65 13.96 -6.13
CA GLN A 148 16.91 15.22 -6.18
C GLN A 148 15.98 15.31 -7.39
N ASP A 149 16.37 14.77 -8.55
CA ASP A 149 15.52 14.76 -9.73
C ASP A 149 14.29 13.85 -9.54
N ILE A 150 14.50 12.70 -8.90
CA ILE A 150 13.42 11.80 -8.49
C ILE A 150 12.47 12.51 -7.53
N LEU A 151 13.00 13.19 -6.51
CA LEU A 151 12.19 13.97 -5.56
C LEU A 151 11.38 15.07 -6.26
N LYS A 152 12.00 15.83 -7.15
CA LYS A 152 11.33 16.90 -7.91
C LYS A 152 10.22 16.34 -8.78
N THR A 153 10.47 15.20 -9.44
CA THR A 153 9.47 14.51 -10.26
C THR A 153 8.30 14.00 -9.39
N SER A 154 8.60 13.47 -8.21
CA SER A 154 7.60 13.00 -7.24
C SER A 154 6.65 14.10 -6.75
N GLN A 155 7.15 15.34 -6.59
CA GLN A 155 6.36 16.50 -6.17
C GLN A 155 5.37 16.96 -7.25
N GLY A 156 5.64 16.66 -8.53
CA GLY A 156 4.73 16.93 -9.64
C GLY A 156 3.66 15.84 -9.86
N LEU A 157 3.56 14.87 -8.96
CA LEU A 157 2.58 13.79 -8.99
C LEU A 157 1.55 13.96 -7.88
N ARG A 158 0.56 13.07 -7.85
CA ARG A 158 -0.43 12.97 -6.77
C ARG A 158 -0.27 11.66 -6.03
N PHE A 159 -0.47 11.70 -4.71
CA PHE A 159 -0.45 10.52 -3.85
C PHE A 159 -1.83 10.31 -3.25
N ALA A 160 -2.45 9.14 -3.53
CA ALA A 160 -3.82 8.83 -3.12
C ALA A 160 -4.82 9.96 -3.45
N GLY A 161 -4.69 10.58 -4.64
CA GLY A 161 -5.52 11.72 -5.07
C GLY A 161 -5.10 13.09 -4.53
N GLY A 162 -4.31 13.14 -3.46
CA GLY A 162 -3.82 14.37 -2.84
C GLY A 162 -2.58 14.96 -3.52
N SER A 163 -2.30 16.23 -3.23
CA SER A 163 -1.19 16.99 -3.81
C SER A 163 -0.01 17.07 -2.83
N PHE A 164 1.23 16.97 -3.33
CA PHE A 164 2.40 17.24 -2.49
C PHE A 164 2.55 18.73 -2.20
N LEU A 165 2.93 19.04 -0.96
CA LEU A 165 3.31 20.37 -0.54
C LEU A 165 4.83 20.55 -0.64
N SER A 166 5.25 21.77 -0.92
CA SER A 166 6.68 22.11 -0.94
C SER A 166 7.33 21.77 0.41
N PRO A 167 8.55 21.20 0.40
CA PRO A 167 9.22 20.83 1.64
C PRO A 167 9.51 22.06 2.50
N TYR A 168 9.13 22.00 3.79
CA TYR A 168 9.39 23.10 4.72
C TYR A 168 10.82 23.07 5.29
N THR A 169 11.51 21.91 5.22
CA THR A 169 12.80 21.71 5.91
C THR A 169 13.85 21.04 5.03
N LYS A 170 15.12 21.32 5.33
CA LYS A 170 16.29 20.62 4.75
C LYS A 170 16.30 19.11 5.04
N LYS A 171 15.51 18.62 6.01
CA LYS A 171 15.38 17.18 6.33
C LYS A 171 14.63 16.39 5.24
N SER A 172 13.98 17.09 4.31
CA SER A 172 13.18 16.50 3.23
C SER A 172 14.01 16.18 1.97
N LYS A 173 15.35 16.23 2.06
CA LYS A 173 16.23 15.87 0.95
C LYS A 173 16.14 14.37 0.69
N ALA A 174 15.86 14.01 -0.55
CA ALA A 174 15.97 12.63 -1.00
C ALA A 174 17.41 12.15 -0.83
N ARG A 175 17.56 10.86 -0.55
CA ARG A 175 18.86 10.21 -0.36
C ARG A 175 18.88 8.93 -1.15
N LEU A 176 20.04 8.61 -1.68
CA LEU A 176 20.32 7.36 -2.35
C LEU A 176 21.48 6.70 -1.62
N SER A 177 21.35 5.42 -1.29
CA SER A 177 22.36 4.67 -0.56
C SER A 177 22.49 3.30 -1.20
N ASP A 178 23.71 2.76 -1.20
CA ASP A 178 23.94 1.42 -1.72
C ASP A 178 23.09 0.40 -0.96
N TRP A 179 22.54 -0.55 -1.68
CA TRP A 179 21.79 -1.61 -1.04
C TRP A 179 22.71 -2.45 -0.16
N ASP A 180 22.29 -2.62 1.08
CA ASP A 180 23.03 -3.37 2.08
C ASP A 180 22.23 -4.62 2.45
N VAL A 181 22.78 -5.77 2.06
CA VAL A 181 22.22 -7.09 2.35
C VAL A 181 22.16 -7.36 3.86
N THR A 182 23.08 -6.78 4.65
CA THR A 182 23.10 -6.92 6.12
C THR A 182 22.01 -6.08 6.80
N GLY A 183 21.48 -5.07 6.09
CA GLY A 183 20.39 -4.23 6.52
C GLY A 183 20.77 -3.15 7.53
N ASP A 184 22.05 -2.92 7.81
CA ASP A 184 22.49 -1.90 8.76
C ASP A 184 22.34 -0.48 8.19
N SER A 185 22.58 -0.31 6.90
CA SER A 185 22.25 0.93 6.16
C SER A 185 20.75 1.23 6.25
N LEU A 186 19.91 0.22 6.00
CA LEU A 186 18.45 0.34 6.12
C LEU A 186 18.03 0.70 7.56
N LYS A 187 18.58 0.05 8.58
CA LYS A 187 18.33 0.41 9.98
C LYS A 187 18.78 1.83 10.31
N ALA A 188 19.89 2.30 9.75
CA ALA A 188 20.34 3.69 9.94
C ALA A 188 19.34 4.68 9.32
N GLU A 189 18.82 4.39 8.13
CA GLU A 189 17.77 5.20 7.50
C GLU A 189 16.46 5.17 8.28
N LEU A 190 16.01 3.99 8.72
CA LEU A 190 14.82 3.85 9.56
C LEU A 190 14.92 4.67 10.86
N ARG A 191 16.12 4.77 11.46
CA ARG A 191 16.38 5.65 12.62
C ARG A 191 16.29 7.13 12.28
N ARG A 192 16.77 7.53 11.10
CA ARG A 192 16.69 8.93 10.61
C ARG A 192 15.24 9.36 10.32
N LEU A 193 14.36 8.40 10.03
CA LEU A 193 12.95 8.61 9.73
C LEU A 193 12.06 8.66 10.99
N LEU A 194 12.65 8.80 12.17
CA LEU A 194 11.87 9.03 13.39
C LEU A 194 11.58 10.51 13.62
N PRO A 195 10.44 10.84 14.24
CA PRO A 195 9.35 9.93 14.64
C PRO A 195 8.49 9.43 13.46
N GLY A 196 8.03 8.19 13.49
CA GLY A 196 7.12 7.61 12.49
C GLY A 196 6.80 6.15 12.75
N PHE A 197 5.79 5.61 12.07
CA PHE A 197 5.40 4.20 12.12
C PHE A 197 5.46 3.59 10.73
N LEU A 198 6.08 2.41 10.63
CA LEU A 198 6.19 1.61 9.43
C LEU A 198 4.98 0.69 9.31
N LEU A 199 4.39 0.59 8.11
CA LEU A 199 3.29 -0.34 7.85
C LEU A 199 3.83 -1.65 7.28
N THR A 200 3.54 -2.76 7.97
CA THR A 200 3.96 -4.11 7.61
C THR A 200 2.75 -5.03 7.45
N SER A 201 2.86 -6.06 6.61
CA SER A 201 1.81 -7.09 6.48
C SER A 201 1.83 -8.05 7.67
N ARG A 202 0.66 -8.41 8.19
CA ARG A 202 0.45 -9.43 9.22
C ARG A 202 -0.62 -10.46 8.84
N GLU A 203 -0.53 -10.95 7.61
CA GLU A 203 -1.37 -12.05 7.11
C GLU A 203 -1.23 -13.32 7.97
N ASP A 204 -0.06 -13.54 8.57
CA ASP A 204 0.19 -14.62 9.53
C ASP A 204 -0.82 -14.61 10.69
N LEU A 205 -1.05 -13.44 11.31
CA LEU A 205 -2.00 -13.32 12.41
C LEU A 205 -3.45 -13.57 11.99
N LEU A 206 -3.78 -13.22 10.74
CA LEU A 206 -5.12 -13.46 10.22
C LEU A 206 -5.37 -14.97 10.06
N ILE A 207 -4.39 -15.69 9.53
CA ILE A 207 -4.44 -17.15 9.38
C ILE A 207 -4.52 -17.83 10.74
N ASP A 208 -3.61 -17.48 11.66
CA ASP A 208 -3.58 -18.06 13.00
C ASP A 208 -4.92 -17.86 13.73
N ARG A 209 -5.49 -16.66 13.65
CA ARG A 209 -6.77 -16.38 14.31
C ARG A 209 -7.94 -17.11 13.67
N THR A 210 -7.92 -17.28 12.35
CA THR A 210 -8.95 -18.06 11.64
C THR A 210 -8.93 -19.51 12.11
N ILE A 211 -7.74 -20.11 12.24
CA ILE A 211 -7.57 -21.48 12.78
C ILE A 211 -8.07 -21.58 14.22
N GLU A 212 -7.80 -20.58 15.06
CA GLU A 212 -8.32 -20.55 16.44
C GLU A 212 -9.84 -20.49 16.49
N LEU A 213 -10.47 -19.63 15.68
CA LEU A 213 -11.93 -19.51 15.62
C LEU A 213 -12.57 -20.80 15.09
N GLN A 214 -11.95 -21.45 14.11
CA GLN A 214 -12.43 -22.70 13.54
C GLN A 214 -12.44 -23.88 14.52
N LYS A 215 -11.66 -23.83 15.61
CA LYS A 215 -11.73 -24.82 16.69
C LYS A 215 -13.06 -24.76 17.46
N VAL A 216 -13.68 -23.58 17.52
CA VAL A 216 -14.95 -23.35 18.23
C VAL A 216 -16.13 -23.40 17.25
N ASN A 217 -15.97 -22.78 16.08
CA ASN A 217 -16.96 -22.76 15.00
C ASN A 217 -16.28 -23.14 13.67
N PRO A 218 -16.45 -24.38 13.17
CA PRO A 218 -15.82 -24.83 11.92
C PRO A 218 -16.12 -23.97 10.68
N GLU A 219 -17.26 -23.27 10.66
CA GLU A 219 -17.68 -22.40 9.55
C GLU A 219 -17.09 -20.97 9.64
N ALA A 220 -16.25 -20.68 10.63
CA ALA A 220 -15.64 -19.36 10.79
C ALA A 220 -14.75 -19.00 9.58
N THR A 221 -14.92 -17.78 9.09
CA THR A 221 -14.26 -17.27 7.89
C THR A 221 -13.09 -16.34 8.22
N PHE A 222 -12.25 -16.03 7.23
CA PHE A 222 -11.22 -14.99 7.36
C PHE A 222 -11.81 -13.60 7.66
N LEU A 223 -13.03 -13.32 7.22
CA LEU A 223 -13.70 -12.05 7.53
C LEU A 223 -14.07 -11.99 9.02
N ASP A 224 -14.53 -13.09 9.61
CA ASP A 224 -14.82 -13.17 11.04
C ASP A 224 -13.55 -12.94 11.87
N ALA A 225 -12.44 -13.56 11.47
CA ALA A 225 -11.14 -13.33 12.09
C ALA A 225 -10.66 -11.87 11.95
N LEU A 226 -10.88 -11.25 10.79
CA LEU A 226 -10.54 -9.85 10.55
C LEU A 226 -11.34 -8.91 11.44
N LEU A 227 -12.65 -9.15 11.58
CA LEU A 227 -13.55 -8.37 12.42
C LEU A 227 -13.20 -8.54 13.91
N ASP A 228 -12.96 -9.77 14.37
CA ASP A 228 -12.54 -10.08 15.73
C ASP A 228 -11.19 -9.42 16.08
N LEU A 229 -10.24 -9.36 15.14
CA LEU A 229 -8.98 -8.66 15.32
C LEU A 229 -9.10 -7.13 15.20
N SER A 230 -10.19 -6.62 14.63
CA SER A 230 -10.47 -5.18 14.52
C SER A 230 -11.25 -4.64 15.72
N SER A 231 -12.11 -5.46 16.34
CA SER A 231 -12.94 -5.08 17.49
C SER A 231 -12.20 -5.08 18.83
N LEU A 232 -12.74 -4.38 19.82
CA LEU A 232 -12.25 -4.41 21.20
C LEU A 232 -13.07 -5.45 21.97
N ASN A 233 -12.52 -6.66 22.10
CA ASN A 233 -13.23 -7.78 22.71
C ASN A 233 -12.95 -7.84 24.21
N TYR A 234 -14.00 -8.00 25.00
CA TYR A 234 -13.92 -8.27 26.42
C TYR A 234 -14.07 -9.77 26.67
N GLU A 235 -13.20 -10.32 27.50
CA GLU A 235 -13.20 -11.74 27.89
C GLU A 235 -13.30 -11.85 29.41
N PRO A 236 -14.04 -12.83 29.94
CA PRO A 236 -14.05 -13.10 31.36
C PRO A 236 -12.70 -13.70 31.79
N ILE A 237 -12.17 -13.28 32.94
CA ILE A 237 -11.14 -14.07 33.61
C ILE A 237 -11.81 -15.35 34.07
N SER A 238 -11.21 -16.50 33.75
CA SER A 238 -11.66 -17.82 34.18
C SER A 238 -11.83 -17.85 35.70
N THR A 239 -13.05 -17.58 36.13
CA THR A 239 -13.56 -17.81 37.46
C THR A 239 -14.35 -19.10 37.39
N GLU A 240 -14.34 -19.88 38.47
CA GLU A 240 -15.10 -21.13 38.56
C GLU A 240 -16.54 -20.91 38.08
N SER A 241 -17.16 -21.94 37.49
CA SER A 241 -18.44 -21.86 36.80
C SER A 241 -19.63 -21.32 37.62
N ASP A 242 -19.46 -21.13 38.93
CA ASP A 242 -20.45 -20.63 39.89
C ASP A 242 -20.05 -19.32 40.61
N ALA A 243 -19.11 -18.53 40.08
CA ALA A 243 -18.74 -17.25 40.70
C ALA A 243 -19.84 -16.17 40.57
N GLU A 244 -20.31 -15.59 41.69
CA GLU A 244 -21.30 -14.50 41.71
C GLU A 244 -20.81 -13.21 41.03
N VAL A 245 -19.50 -13.05 40.82
CA VAL A 245 -18.88 -11.87 40.20
C VAL A 245 -17.90 -12.30 39.11
N VAL A 246 -18.16 -11.89 37.87
CA VAL A 246 -17.29 -12.15 36.70
C VAL A 246 -16.47 -10.91 36.40
N GLU A 247 -15.14 -11.05 36.46
CA GLU A 247 -14.21 -9.98 36.11
C GLU A 247 -13.90 -9.98 34.61
N TRP A 248 -14.07 -8.83 33.94
CA TRP A 248 -13.90 -8.70 32.49
C TRP A 248 -12.61 -7.97 32.12
N HIS A 249 -11.89 -8.48 31.12
CA HIS A 249 -10.66 -7.90 30.62
C HIS A 249 -10.69 -7.72 29.12
N ILE A 250 -10.02 -6.67 28.63
CA ILE A 250 -9.86 -6.46 27.20
C ILE A 250 -8.81 -7.45 26.67
N ARG A 251 -9.16 -8.21 25.64
CA ARG A 251 -8.22 -9.09 24.94
C ARG A 251 -7.04 -8.28 24.40
N LYS A 252 -5.83 -8.63 24.81
CA LYS A 252 -4.61 -7.96 24.35
C LYS A 252 -4.32 -8.33 22.89
N LYS A 253 -4.04 -7.32 22.07
CA LYS A 253 -3.57 -7.49 20.69
C LYS A 253 -2.05 -7.32 20.61
N PRO A 254 -1.34 -8.05 19.71
CA PRO A 254 0.10 -7.87 19.55
C PRO A 254 0.41 -6.58 18.79
N GLY A 255 0.41 -5.46 19.51
CA GLY A 255 0.69 -4.12 18.98
C GLY A 255 -0.50 -3.50 18.25
N TRP A 256 -0.22 -2.56 17.34
CA TRP A 256 -1.26 -1.84 16.59
C TRP A 256 -1.55 -2.54 15.27
N ILE A 257 -2.50 -3.46 15.30
CA ILE A 257 -3.02 -4.17 14.13
C ILE A 257 -4.18 -3.38 13.53
N VAL A 258 -4.25 -3.34 12.20
CA VAL A 258 -5.30 -2.65 11.45
C VAL A 258 -5.72 -3.48 10.24
N PRO A 259 -7.01 -3.50 9.87
CA PRO A 259 -7.44 -4.03 8.59
C PRO A 259 -6.94 -3.12 7.46
N ILE A 260 -6.41 -3.72 6.39
CA ILE A 260 -5.93 -3.00 5.22
C ILE A 260 -6.43 -3.65 3.93
N PRO A 261 -6.81 -2.85 2.91
CA PRO A 261 -7.03 -3.37 1.58
C PRO A 261 -5.68 -3.64 0.91
N VAL A 262 -5.48 -4.87 0.47
CA VAL A 262 -4.23 -5.35 -0.14
C VAL A 262 -4.38 -5.70 -1.61
N GLY A 263 -5.48 -5.29 -2.26
CA GLY A 263 -5.65 -5.45 -3.70
C GLY A 263 -7.07 -5.83 -4.08
N TYR A 264 -7.18 -6.62 -5.14
CA TYR A 264 -8.43 -6.88 -5.82
C TYR A 264 -8.55 -8.33 -6.30
N ARG A 265 -9.78 -8.84 -6.31
CA ARG A 265 -10.14 -10.14 -6.89
C ARG A 265 -11.20 -9.96 -7.97
N SER A 266 -11.04 -10.61 -9.12
CA SER A 266 -12.04 -10.54 -10.19
C SER A 266 -13.34 -11.21 -9.80
N ILE A 267 -14.45 -10.55 -10.13
CA ILE A 267 -15.82 -11.10 -10.03
C ILE A 267 -16.42 -11.39 -11.41
N SER A 268 -15.66 -11.14 -12.48
CA SER A 268 -16.03 -11.44 -13.85
C SER A 268 -14.92 -12.20 -14.57
N LYS A 269 -15.20 -12.70 -15.78
CA LYS A 269 -14.14 -13.04 -16.73
C LYS A 269 -13.28 -11.80 -17.03
N CYS A 270 -12.06 -12.03 -17.48
CA CYS A 270 -11.24 -11.00 -18.12
C CYS A 270 -11.78 -10.78 -19.53
N TYR A 271 -12.20 -9.55 -19.83
CA TYR A 271 -12.69 -9.13 -21.13
C TYR A 271 -11.54 -8.63 -21.99
N ASP A 272 -11.62 -8.88 -23.29
CA ASP A 272 -10.61 -8.41 -24.24
C ASP A 272 -10.63 -6.88 -24.37
N ALA A 273 -9.52 -6.32 -24.84
CA ALA A 273 -9.39 -4.89 -25.06
C ALA A 273 -10.47 -4.38 -26.03
N GLY A 274 -11.23 -3.35 -25.60
CA GLY A 274 -12.33 -2.78 -26.39
C GLY A 274 -13.68 -3.49 -26.28
N GLU A 275 -13.81 -4.59 -25.53
CA GLU A 275 -15.10 -5.29 -25.33
C GLU A 275 -16.03 -4.52 -24.37
N VAL A 276 -15.46 -3.78 -23.40
CA VAL A 276 -16.21 -3.05 -22.37
C VAL A 276 -16.41 -1.59 -22.75
N ILE A 277 -17.68 -1.18 -22.87
CA ILE A 277 -18.08 0.20 -23.18
C ILE A 277 -17.69 1.12 -22.01
N ASN A 278 -17.25 2.35 -22.32
CA ASN A 278 -16.84 3.36 -21.34
C ASN A 278 -15.66 2.95 -20.43
N ALA A 279 -14.85 1.97 -20.85
CA ALA A 279 -13.56 1.71 -20.22
C ALA A 279 -12.62 2.93 -20.36
N ARG A 280 -11.65 3.04 -19.46
CA ARG A 280 -10.68 4.14 -19.43
C ARG A 280 -9.87 4.25 -20.72
N ASP A 281 -9.51 3.09 -21.27
CA ASP A 281 -8.85 2.93 -22.56
C ASP A 281 -9.35 1.64 -23.22
N THR A 282 -9.00 1.46 -24.49
CA THR A 282 -9.38 0.29 -25.30
C THR A 282 -8.17 -0.54 -25.70
N GLU A 283 -7.02 -0.32 -25.05
CA GLU A 283 -5.75 -0.98 -25.38
C GLU A 283 -5.44 -2.14 -24.42
N TYR A 284 -5.99 -2.11 -23.20
CA TYR A 284 -5.76 -3.14 -22.19
C TYR A 284 -7.02 -3.98 -21.89
N PRO A 285 -6.84 -5.26 -21.49
CA PRO A 285 -7.92 -6.11 -20.99
C PRO A 285 -8.60 -5.51 -19.74
N PHE A 286 -9.86 -5.86 -19.54
CA PHE A 286 -10.69 -5.31 -18.46
C PHE A 286 -11.30 -6.41 -17.58
N SER A 287 -11.32 -6.21 -16.27
CA SER A 287 -12.02 -7.09 -15.32
C SER A 287 -12.76 -6.28 -14.28
N PHE A 288 -13.98 -6.69 -13.94
CA PHE A 288 -14.67 -6.20 -12.75
C PHE A 288 -14.08 -6.89 -11.52
N VAL A 289 -13.83 -6.13 -10.47
CA VAL A 289 -13.12 -6.61 -9.28
C VAL A 289 -13.75 -6.11 -7.99
N GLU A 290 -13.51 -6.84 -6.90
CA GLU A 290 -13.79 -6.44 -5.52
C GLU A 290 -12.52 -6.38 -4.68
N CYS A 291 -12.58 -5.71 -3.52
CA CYS A 291 -11.41 -5.53 -2.65
C CYS A 291 -11.01 -6.82 -1.92
N ILE A 292 -9.71 -7.08 -1.85
CA ILE A 292 -9.12 -8.09 -0.96
C ILE A 292 -8.65 -7.40 0.32
N TYR A 293 -9.04 -7.97 1.46
CA TYR A 293 -8.67 -7.50 2.78
C TYR A 293 -7.61 -8.39 3.42
N SER A 294 -6.71 -7.77 4.17
CA SER A 294 -5.77 -8.47 5.04
C SER A 294 -5.48 -7.60 6.26
N LEU A 295 -4.51 -8.03 7.07
CA LEU A 295 -4.05 -7.31 8.24
C LEU A 295 -2.71 -6.64 8.01
N GLY A 296 -2.61 -5.41 8.50
CA GLY A 296 -1.39 -4.66 8.61
C GLY A 296 -1.06 -4.40 10.07
N GLN A 297 0.19 -4.06 10.34
CA GLN A 297 0.63 -3.61 11.64
C GLN A 297 1.49 -2.36 11.51
N TRP A 298 1.15 -1.34 12.30
CA TRP A 298 1.96 -0.14 12.47
C TRP A 298 3.01 -0.42 13.54
N ILE A 299 4.28 -0.46 13.13
CA ILE A 299 5.42 -0.79 13.99
C ILE A 299 6.37 0.41 14.02
N SER A 300 6.85 0.78 15.19
CA SER A 300 7.94 1.76 15.27
C SER A 300 9.18 1.19 14.56
N PRO A 301 9.84 1.93 13.66
CA PRO A 301 10.99 1.43 12.89
C PRO A 301 12.11 0.80 13.74
N HIS A 302 12.28 1.22 14.99
CA HIS A 302 13.25 0.64 15.93
C HIS A 302 12.91 -0.78 16.44
N ARG A 303 11.64 -1.19 16.39
CA ARG A 303 11.18 -2.51 16.86
C ARG A 303 11.22 -3.56 15.74
N LEU A 304 11.67 -3.19 14.55
CA LEU A 304 11.74 -4.07 13.41
C LEU A 304 12.81 -5.14 13.64
N THR A 305 12.39 -6.40 13.65
CA THR A 305 13.28 -7.57 13.82
C THR A 305 13.73 -8.14 12.49
N ASP A 306 12.83 -8.20 11.50
CA ASP A 306 13.12 -8.68 10.14
C ASP A 306 12.92 -7.54 9.13
N THR A 307 14.02 -7.07 8.54
CA THR A 307 14.04 -6.00 7.55
C THR A 307 13.61 -6.43 6.16
N ARG A 308 13.47 -7.73 5.90
CA ARG A 308 13.09 -8.24 4.57
C ARG A 308 11.61 -7.96 4.27
N LYS A 309 10.74 -8.17 5.28
CA LYS A 309 9.28 -8.15 5.17
C LYS A 309 8.62 -6.76 5.16
N ILE A 310 9.34 -5.69 4.84
CA ILE A 310 8.82 -4.31 4.92
C ILE A 310 8.47 -3.70 3.56
N PHE A 311 8.93 -4.31 2.47
CA PHE A 311 8.75 -3.77 1.14
C PHE A 311 7.54 -4.43 0.48
N TRP A 312 6.56 -3.59 0.19
CA TRP A 312 5.39 -3.94 -0.60
C TRP A 312 5.76 -4.02 -2.08
N LYS A 313 5.18 -4.98 -2.77
CA LYS A 313 5.28 -5.19 -4.22
C LYS A 313 3.96 -5.70 -4.79
N TYR A 314 3.80 -5.59 -6.10
CA TYR A 314 2.68 -6.22 -6.80
C TYR A 314 2.89 -7.72 -6.90
N ASP A 315 1.81 -8.47 -6.76
CA ASP A 315 1.72 -9.90 -7.00
C ASP A 315 0.37 -10.17 -7.69
N ALA A 316 0.42 -10.53 -8.97
CA ALA A 316 -0.76 -10.72 -9.78
C ALA A 316 -0.76 -12.12 -10.40
N ASP A 317 -1.84 -12.85 -10.16
CA ASP A 317 -2.17 -14.11 -10.81
C ASP A 317 -3.41 -13.87 -11.67
N VAL A 318 -3.16 -13.55 -12.94
CA VAL A 318 -4.21 -13.16 -13.90
C VAL A 318 -5.15 -14.33 -14.17
N GLU A 319 -4.65 -15.57 -14.18
CA GLU A 319 -5.47 -16.76 -14.43
C GLU A 319 -6.47 -17.00 -13.28
N LYS A 320 -6.04 -16.77 -12.03
CA LYS A 320 -6.92 -16.86 -10.86
C LYS A 320 -7.70 -15.56 -10.59
N GLY A 321 -7.44 -14.50 -11.37
CA GLY A 321 -8.05 -13.19 -11.19
C GLY A 321 -7.68 -12.51 -9.88
N ILE A 322 -6.46 -12.73 -9.38
CA ILE A 322 -5.97 -12.15 -8.12
C ILE A 322 -4.95 -11.07 -8.45
N TYR A 323 -5.20 -9.84 -7.97
CA TYR A 323 -4.33 -8.68 -8.18
C TYR A 323 -4.02 -8.05 -6.82
N ARG A 324 -2.97 -8.52 -6.15
CA ARG A 324 -2.68 -8.15 -4.76
C ARG A 324 -1.34 -7.46 -4.58
N CYS A 325 -1.19 -6.87 -3.42
CA CYS A 325 0.00 -6.21 -2.93
C CYS A 325 0.51 -7.04 -1.75
N ILE A 326 1.72 -7.56 -1.84
CA ILE A 326 2.31 -8.38 -0.78
C ILE A 326 3.55 -7.71 -0.22
N SER A 327 3.82 -7.94 1.06
CA SER A 327 5.06 -7.53 1.72
C SER A 327 5.87 -8.79 2.00
N SER A 328 7.01 -8.95 1.32
CA SER A 328 7.86 -10.15 1.39
C SER A 328 9.26 -9.82 1.86
#